data_AF-A0AAD9B3Z8-F1
#
_entry.id   AF-A0AAD9B3Z8-F1
#
_cell.length_a   1.000
_cell.length_b   1.000
_cell.length_c   1.000
_cell.angle_alpha   90.00
_cell.angle_beta   90.00
_cell.angle_gamma   90.00
#
_symmetry.space_group_name_H-M   'P 1'
#
loop_
_entity.id
_entity.type
_entity.pdbx_description
1 polymer ?
#
loop_
_entity_poly.entity_id
_entity_poly.type
_entity_poly.pdbx_seq_one_letter_code
_entity_poly.pdbx_strand_id
1 'polypeptide(L)' 'MFLGNSSVQVSTRLFHRLGNRRMSLFTQDLATLIFGKDTLAKSTLTGKGKTAEVKNQCNY' A
#
# COMPACT_ATOMS: atom_id res chain seq x y z
N MET A 1 -14.38 -3.65 4.47
CA MET A 1 -14.72 -2.31 3.96
C MET A 1 -13.98 -2.10 2.65
N PHE A 2 -14.66 -1.61 1.62
CA PHE A 2 -14.02 -1.26 0.34
C PHE A 2 -13.37 0.13 0.43
N LEU A 3 -12.21 0.29 -0.20
CA LEU A 3 -11.55 1.58 -0.34
C LEU A 3 -11.97 2.26 -1.64
N GLY A 4 -12.71 3.36 -1.53
CA GLY A 4 -13.22 4.12 -2.69
C GLY A 4 -14.04 3.26 -3.64
N ASN A 5 -13.82 3.46 -4.95
CA ASN A 5 -14.45 2.67 -6.02
C ASN A 5 -13.57 1.48 -6.48
N SER A 6 -12.66 0.99 -5.61
CA SER A 6 -11.80 -0.16 -5.94
C SER A 6 -12.35 -1.47 -5.39
N SER A 7 -11.88 -2.59 -5.94
CA SER A 7 -12.09 -3.94 -5.39
C SER A 7 -11.29 -4.20 -4.11
N VAL A 8 -10.44 -3.27 -3.67
CA VAL A 8 -9.57 -3.45 -2.50
C VAL A 8 -10.40 -3.43 -1.22
N GLN A 9 -10.33 -4.55 -0.49
CA GLN A 9 -10.96 -4.68 0.82
C GLN A 9 -9.93 -4.58 1.94
N VAL A 10 -10.28 -3.83 2.98
CA VAL A 10 -9.52 -3.76 4.23
C VAL A 10 -10.42 -4.02 5.43
N SER A 11 -9.81 -4.48 6.52
CA SER A 11 -10.48 -4.62 7.80
C SER A 11 -10.82 -3.25 8.38
N THR A 12 -12.11 -3.01 8.65
CA THR A 12 -12.63 -1.76 9.23
C THR A 12 -11.92 -1.42 10.55
N ARG A 13 -11.71 -2.41 11.41
CA ARG A 13 -11.02 -2.24 12.71
C ARG A 13 -9.58 -1.76 12.53
N LEU A 14 -8.85 -2.36 11.58
CA LEU A 14 -7.46 -1.99 11.33
C LEU A 14 -7.37 -0.61 10.68
N PHE A 15 -8.26 -0.30 9.74
CA PHE A 15 -8.33 1.02 9.10
C PHE A 15 -8.56 2.14 10.11
N HIS A 16 -9.54 2.00 11.01
CA HIS A 16 -9.79 3.00 12.06
C HIS A 16 -8.60 3.18 13.01
N ARG A 17 -7.86 2.10 13.32
CA ARG A 17 -6.65 2.17 14.16
C ARG A 17 -5.55 3.04 13.51
N LEU A 18 -5.56 3.20 12.20
CA LEU A 18 -4.62 4.06 11.48
C LEU A 18 -5.04 5.55 11.52
N GLY A 19 -6.32 5.85 11.71
CA GLY A 19 -6.90 7.20 11.51
C GLY A 19 -6.34 8.31 12.40
N ASN A 20 -5.68 7.98 13.52
CA ASN A 20 -5.06 8.98 14.41
C ASN A 20 -3.61 9.33 14.04
N ARG A 21 -3.08 8.82 12.92
CA ARG A 21 -1.69 9.06 12.49
C ARG A 21 -1.59 10.25 11.55
N ARG A 22 -0.40 10.88 11.50
CA ARG A 22 -0.05 11.86 10.46
C ARG A 22 -0.23 11.23 9.08
N MET A 23 -0.70 12.00 8.11
CA MET A 23 -1.08 11.51 6.77
C MET A 23 0.01 10.65 6.10
N SER A 24 1.29 11.01 6.24
CA SER A 24 2.42 10.26 5.67
C SER A 24 2.65 8.89 6.31
N LEU A 25 2.39 8.77 7.61
CA LEU A 25 2.49 7.49 8.33
C LEU A 25 1.25 6.65 8.06
N PHE A 26 0.08 7.28 8.04
CA PHE A 26 -1.18 6.65 7.68
C PHE A 26 -1.10 5.94 6.32
N THR A 27 -0.59 6.62 5.29
CA THR A 27 -0.48 6.02 3.95
C THR A 27 0.54 4.88 3.88
N GLN A 28 1.66 4.97 4.60
CA GLN A 28 2.65 3.90 4.68
C GLN A 28 2.10 2.64 5.38
N ASP A 29 1.39 2.82 6.49
CA ASP A 29 0.76 1.71 7.20
C ASP A 29 -0.38 1.09 6.39
N LEU A 30 -1.17 1.92 5.71
CA LEU A 30 -2.24 1.47 4.84
C LEU A 30 -1.69 0.68 3.65
N ALA A 31 -0.61 1.17 3.01
CA ALA A 31 0.08 0.43 1.95
C ALA A 31 0.60 -0.93 2.45
N THR A 32 1.15 -0.97 3.66
CA THR A 32 1.60 -2.22 4.27
C THR A 32 0.43 -3.18 4.52
N LEU A 33 -0.74 -2.65 4.88
CA LEU A 33 -1.94 -3.43 5.12
C LEU A 33 -2.58 -3.97 3.83
N ILE A 34 -2.47 -3.23 2.72
CA ILE A 34 -3.04 -3.63 1.42
C ILE A 34 -2.11 -4.61 0.69
N PHE A 35 -0.81 -4.29 0.60
CA PHE A 35 0.12 -5.04 -0.25
C PHE A 35 1.02 -6.03 0.51
N GLY A 36 1.20 -5.82 1.83
CA GLY A 36 2.17 -6.56 2.62
C GLY A 36 3.61 -6.05 2.47
N LYS A 37 4.43 -6.31 3.49
CA LYS A 37 5.83 -5.84 3.54
C LYS A 37 6.69 -6.46 2.44
N ASP A 38 6.52 -7.75 2.18
CA ASP A 38 7.33 -8.49 1.19
C ASP A 38 7.11 -7.96 -0.23
N THR A 39 5.86 -7.67 -0.59
CA THR A 39 5.51 -7.09 -1.89
C THR A 39 6.08 -5.69 -2.02
N LEU A 40 5.91 -4.84 -1.01
CA LEU A 40 6.44 -3.47 -1.02
C LEU A 40 7.97 -3.41 -1.12
N ALA A 41 8.68 -4.40 -0.58
CA ALA A 41 10.14 -4.47 -0.69
C ALA A 41 10.61 -4.75 -2.13
N LYS A 42 9.80 -5.47 -2.93
CA LYS A 42 10.12 -5.93 -4.28
C LYS A 42 9.48 -5.09 -5.39
N SER A 43 8.47 -4.29 -5.04
CA SER A 43 7.66 -3.52 -5.99
C SER A 43 7.91 -2.02 -5.89
N THR A 44 7.60 -1.29 -6.96
CA THR A 44 7.59 0.18 -6.97
C THR A 44 6.28 0.69 -7.54
N LEU A 45 6.01 1.99 -7.36
CA LEU A 45 4.79 2.61 -7.87
C LEU A 45 4.64 2.51 -9.40
N THR A 46 5.76 2.50 -10.12
CA THR A 46 5.78 2.55 -11.60
C THR A 46 6.42 1.32 -12.23
N GLY A 47 6.86 0.35 -11.44
CA GLY A 47 7.68 -0.78 -11.90
C GLY A 47 9.08 -0.41 -12.37
N LYS A 48 9.51 0.86 -12.21
CA LYS A 48 10.85 1.33 -12.60
C LYS A 48 11.74 1.49 -11.36
N GLY A 49 12.90 0.84 -11.36
CA GLY A 49 13.98 1.04 -10.39
C GLY A 49 14.84 2.26 -10.73
N LYS A 50 15.73 2.65 -9.81
CA LYS A 50 16.66 3.79 -10.00
C LYS A 50 17.75 3.55 -11.06
N THR A 51 18.04 2.29 -11.37
CA THR A 51 19.17 1.90 -12.24
C THR A 51 18.78 0.74 -13.14
N ALA A 52 17.91 0.97 -14.13
CA ALA A 52 17.45 0.00 -15.13
C ALA A 52 16.84 -1.34 -14.61
N GLU A 53 16.78 -1.53 -13.29
CA GLU A 53 16.10 -2.67 -12.67
C GLU A 53 14.59 -2.54 -12.91
N VAL A 54 14.05 -3.50 -13.65
CA VAL A 54 12.61 -3.69 -13.76
C VAL A 54 12.13 -4.27 -12.43
N LYS A 55 11.24 -3.56 -11.75
CA LYS A 55 10.56 -4.03 -10.55
C LYS A 55 9.08 -4.25 -10.86
N ASN A 56 8.42 -5.04 -10.02
CA ASN A 56 6.98 -5.19 -10.16
C ASN A 56 6.27 -3.88 -9.83
N GLN A 57 5.26 -3.51 -10.62
CA GLN A 57 4.40 -2.38 -10.27
C GLN A 57 3.44 -2.81 -9.16
N CYS A 58 3.21 -1.96 -8.16
CA CYS A 58 2.18 -2.20 -7.15
C CYS A 58 0.79 -2.17 -7.81
N ASN A 59 0.22 -3.35 -8.03
CA ASN A 59 -1.14 -3.54 -8.52
C ASN A 59 -2.04 -4.09 -7.41
N TYR A 60 -3.34 -3.78 -7.49
CA TYR A 60 -4.40 -4.22 -6.57
C TYR A 60 -5.53 -4.89 -7.34
#